data_AF-A0A086AIR2-F1
#
_entry.id   AF-A0A086AIR2-F1
#
_cell.length_a   1.000
_cell.length_b   1.000
_cell.length_c   1.000
_cell.angle_alpha   90.00
_cell.angle_beta   90.00
_cell.angle_gamma   90.00
#
_symmetry.space_group_name_H-M   'P 1'
#
loop_
_entity.id
_entity.type
_entity.pdbx_description
1 polymer ?
#
loop_
_entity_poly.entity_id
_entity_poly.type
_entity_poly.pdbx_seq_one_letter_code
_entity_poly.pdbx_strand_id
1 'polypeptide(L)'
;MTQTYLLEWMDLTVTSTLNPNKVDLSMITPIQSRAIIKKATQQTFLIQSQFTVQVFSLTNEKQIKILVGNYYSSLLFLLDKITEINGSNELHKDNLKEVTATLISCLDELITFVESRFSNYLGMPFPVIERKMERFTLVNRPSNKVLCKLSTDQTALILRASDELKILISKSMNHLFKTIVPFLSTPNKVNLSYDAMRSKAYVAEERDKEIAIETLERMIKQIKEY
;
A
#
# COMPACT_ATOMS: atom_id res chain seq x y z
N MET A 1 20.69 -20.05 18.75
CA MET A 1 20.94 -18.62 18.97
C MET A 1 19.59 -17.94 19.11
N THR A 2 19.36 -17.22 20.20
CA THR A 2 18.11 -16.50 20.45
C THR A 2 17.82 -15.56 19.29
N GLN A 3 16.69 -15.76 18.63
CA GLN A 3 16.26 -14.97 17.47
C GLN A 3 15.90 -13.57 17.98
N THR A 4 16.85 -12.63 17.91
CA THR A 4 16.64 -11.25 18.37
C THR A 4 15.54 -10.61 17.52
N TYR A 5 14.43 -10.25 18.15
CA TYR A 5 13.33 -9.54 17.49
C TYR A 5 13.78 -8.11 17.16
N LEU A 6 14.04 -7.81 15.88
CA LEU A 6 14.67 -6.55 15.48
C LEU A 6 13.81 -5.31 15.79
N LEU A 7 12.50 -5.48 15.89
CA LEU A 7 11.57 -4.38 16.18
C LEU A 7 11.31 -4.19 17.68
N GLU A 8 11.93 -4.97 18.56
CA GLU A 8 11.63 -5.00 20.01
C GLU A 8 11.57 -3.61 20.63
N TRP A 9 12.56 -2.77 20.36
CA TRP A 9 12.59 -1.43 20.91
C TRP A 9 11.47 -0.54 20.37
N MET A 10 11.18 -0.60 19.06
CA MET A 10 10.10 0.17 18.45
C MET A 10 8.73 -0.30 18.96
N ASP A 11 8.53 -1.61 19.07
CA ASP A 11 7.32 -2.22 19.61
C ASP A 11 7.06 -1.75 21.03
N LEU A 12 8.01 -1.95 21.95
CA LEU A 12 7.89 -1.50 23.33
C LEU A 12 7.61 0.00 23.44
N THR A 13 8.24 0.81 22.59
CA THR A 13 8.03 2.26 22.57
C THR A 13 6.60 2.60 22.17
N VAL A 14 6.04 1.97 21.14
CA VAL A 14 4.69 2.23 20.65
C VAL A 14 3.62 1.62 21.57
N THR A 15 3.78 0.36 21.99
CA THR A 15 2.75 -0.41 22.70
C THR A 15 2.75 -0.22 24.22
N SER A 16 3.84 0.33 24.77
CA SER A 16 3.99 0.57 26.20
C SER A 16 4.34 2.02 26.52
N THR A 17 5.48 2.54 26.04
CA THR A 17 5.96 3.89 26.44
C THR A 17 5.05 5.02 25.98
N LEU A 18 4.48 4.92 24.78
CA LEU A 18 3.59 5.93 24.19
C LEU A 18 2.11 5.54 24.25
N ASN A 19 1.77 4.48 25.00
CA ASN A 19 0.41 4.01 25.10
C ASN A 19 -0.35 4.79 26.19
N PRO A 20 -1.36 5.61 25.83
CA PRO A 20 -2.10 6.42 26.79
C PRO A 20 -2.86 5.59 27.83
N ASN A 21 -3.23 4.35 27.50
CA ASN A 21 -3.90 3.44 28.42
C ASN A 21 -2.97 2.85 29.48
N LYS A 22 -1.65 3.02 29.33
CA LYS A 22 -0.63 2.42 30.22
C LYS A 22 0.25 3.46 30.91
N VAL A 23 0.44 4.63 30.30
CA VAL A 23 1.36 5.66 30.77
C VAL A 23 0.70 7.02 30.66
N ASP A 24 0.84 7.84 31.70
CA ASP A 24 0.50 9.26 31.62
C ASP A 24 1.51 9.95 30.70
N LEU A 25 1.08 10.20 29.45
CA LEU A 25 1.88 10.84 28.40
C LEU A 25 2.34 12.25 28.80
N SER A 26 1.69 12.88 29.78
CA SER A 26 2.09 14.19 30.28
C SER A 26 3.47 14.17 30.95
N MET A 27 3.94 13.01 31.42
CA MET A 27 5.24 12.85 32.11
C MET A 27 6.44 12.76 31.16
N ILE A 28 6.22 12.61 29.85
CA ILE A 28 7.31 12.55 28.88
C ILE A 28 7.88 13.95 28.66
N THR A 29 9.15 14.12 29.04
CA THR A 29 9.88 15.38 28.92
C THR A 29 10.32 15.65 27.48
N PRO A 30 10.60 16.92 27.10
CA PRO A 30 11.19 17.25 25.81
C PRO A 30 12.55 16.56 25.56
N ILE A 31 13.34 16.34 26.62
CA ILE A 31 14.63 15.65 26.52
C ILE A 31 14.42 14.17 26.16
N GLN A 32 13.48 13.50 26.83
CA GLN A 32 13.09 12.13 26.49
C GLN A 32 12.52 12.03 25.07
N SER A 33 11.71 13.02 24.66
CA SER A 33 11.14 13.10 23.30
C SER A 33 12.25 13.14 22.24
N ARG A 34 13.26 14.00 22.42
CA ARG A 34 14.43 14.07 21.53
C ARG A 34 15.24 12.78 21.52
N ALA A 35 15.39 12.13 22.67
CA ALA A 35 16.08 10.85 22.77
C ALA A 35 15.34 9.74 21.99
N ILE A 36 14.00 9.71 22.07
CA ILE A 36 13.16 8.79 21.30
C ILE A 36 13.30 9.04 19.80
N ILE A 37 13.19 10.29 19.35
CA ILE A 37 13.36 10.68 17.93
C ILE A 37 14.72 10.25 17.39
N LYS A 38 15.80 10.57 18.12
CA LYS A 38 17.15 10.20 17.72
C LYS A 38 17.32 8.68 17.65
N LYS A 39 16.78 7.95 18.62
CA LYS A 39 16.89 6.49 18.65
C LYS A 39 16.04 5.84 17.55
N ALA A 40 14.86 6.37 17.25
CA ALA A 40 14.00 5.88 16.18
C ALA A 40 14.71 5.94 14.81
N THR A 41 15.27 7.09 14.47
CA THR A 41 15.98 7.27 13.19
C THR A 41 17.22 6.37 13.08
N GLN A 42 17.98 6.19 14.18
CA GLN A 42 19.12 5.27 14.21
C GLN A 42 18.70 3.80 14.08
N GLN A 43 17.60 3.41 14.74
CA GLN A 43 17.09 2.05 14.69
C GLN A 43 16.57 1.69 13.31
N THR A 44 15.96 2.62 12.57
CA THR A 44 15.48 2.39 11.19
C THR A 44 16.59 1.82 10.30
N PHE A 45 17.75 2.47 10.24
CA PHE A 45 18.87 2.01 9.43
C PHE A 45 19.41 0.64 9.91
N LEU A 46 19.52 0.46 11.23
CA LEU A 46 19.98 -0.79 11.83
C LEU A 46 19.03 -1.96 11.49
N ILE A 47 17.73 -1.74 11.58
CA ILE A 47 16.71 -2.73 11.24
C ILE A 47 16.78 -3.10 9.76
N GLN A 48 16.87 -2.13 8.85
CA GLN A 48 17.01 -2.41 7.41
C GLN A 48 18.24 -3.30 7.11
N SER A 49 19.37 -2.98 7.73
CA SER A 49 20.62 -3.73 7.57
C SER A 49 20.51 -5.15 8.14
N GLN A 50 20.10 -5.29 9.40
CA GLN A 50 20.02 -6.58 10.07
C GLN A 50 18.92 -7.48 9.48
N PHE A 51 17.79 -6.90 9.08
CA PHE A 51 16.74 -7.64 8.39
C PHE A 51 17.22 -8.20 7.06
N THR A 52 17.98 -7.42 6.28
CA THR A 52 18.60 -7.91 5.04
C THR A 52 19.53 -9.10 5.31
N VAL A 53 20.39 -9.00 6.32
CA VAL A 53 21.30 -10.08 6.71
C VAL A 53 20.52 -11.34 7.12
N GLN A 54 19.45 -11.18 7.90
CA GLN A 54 18.59 -12.30 8.30
C GLN A 54 17.95 -12.97 7.08
N VAL A 55 17.38 -12.20 6.15
CA VAL A 55 16.79 -12.76 4.92
C VAL A 55 17.83 -13.49 4.07
N PHE A 56 19.02 -12.91 3.89
CA PHE A 56 20.09 -13.51 3.06
C PHE A 56 20.74 -14.73 3.71
N SER A 57 20.66 -14.86 5.03
CA SER A 57 21.14 -16.06 5.74
C SER A 57 20.23 -17.27 5.55
N LEU A 58 18.98 -17.07 5.09
CA LEU A 58 18.03 -18.14 4.83
C LEU A 58 18.17 -18.66 3.40
N THR A 59 18.14 -19.98 3.25
CA THR A 59 18.20 -20.65 1.94
C THR A 59 16.85 -21.21 1.50
N ASN A 60 15.87 -21.30 2.42
CA ASN A 60 14.55 -21.85 2.16
C ASN A 60 13.53 -20.75 1.88
N GLU A 61 12.94 -20.75 0.68
CA GLU A 61 11.96 -19.76 0.24
C GLU A 61 10.74 -19.64 1.18
N LYS A 62 10.24 -20.76 1.72
CA LYS A 62 9.12 -20.76 2.66
C LYS A 62 9.50 -20.06 3.98
N GLN A 63 10.72 -20.27 4.46
CA GLN A 63 11.21 -19.60 5.66
C GLN A 63 11.41 -18.10 5.42
N ILE A 64 11.91 -17.72 4.24
CA ILE A 64 12.01 -16.30 3.84
C ILE A 64 10.63 -15.65 3.81
N LYS A 65 9.62 -16.29 3.19
CA LYS A 65 8.24 -15.80 3.17
C LYS A 65 7.66 -15.59 4.56
N ILE A 66 7.86 -16.54 5.47
CA ILE A 66 7.38 -16.43 6.85
C ILE A 66 8.10 -15.29 7.58
N LEU A 67 9.42 -15.20 7.48
CA LEU A 67 10.20 -14.14 8.13
C LEU A 67 9.74 -12.76 7.63
N VAL A 68 9.73 -12.57 6.31
CA VAL A 68 9.34 -11.29 5.69
C VAL A 68 7.90 -10.93 6.05
N GLY A 69 6.97 -11.89 5.95
CA GLY A 69 5.55 -11.69 6.28
C GLY A 69 5.32 -11.31 7.74
N ASN A 70 6.01 -11.96 8.68
CA ASN A 70 5.88 -11.67 10.11
C ASN A 70 6.38 -10.26 10.47
N TYR A 71 7.54 -9.87 9.93
CA TYR A 71 8.09 -8.53 10.15
C TYR A 71 7.19 -7.46 9.55
N TYR A 72 6.74 -7.69 8.32
CA TYR A 72 5.84 -6.78 7.63
C TYR A 72 4.50 -6.60 8.37
N SER A 73 3.90 -7.69 8.85
CA SER A 73 2.67 -7.64 9.65
C SER A 73 2.87 -6.89 10.97
N SER A 74 4.03 -7.08 11.61
CA SER A 74 4.38 -6.37 12.84
C SER A 74 4.54 -4.87 12.60
N LEU A 75 5.20 -4.48 11.49
CA LEU A 75 5.37 -3.07 11.12
C LEU A 75 4.02 -2.39 10.86
N LEU A 76 3.11 -3.05 10.15
CA LEU A 76 1.75 -2.56 9.92
C LEU A 76 0.99 -2.37 11.24
N PHE A 77 1.02 -3.37 12.11
CA PHE A 77 0.40 -3.28 13.44
C PHE A 77 0.93 -2.09 14.26
N LEU A 78 2.25 -1.87 14.27
CA LEU A 78 2.86 -0.74 14.98
C LEU A 78 2.48 0.61 14.34
N LEU A 79 2.42 0.68 13.01
CA LEU A 79 2.00 1.88 12.29
C LEU A 79 0.55 2.26 12.63
N ASP A 80 -0.35 1.29 12.64
CA ASP A 80 -1.75 1.48 13.01
C ASP A 80 -1.86 2.01 14.44
N LYS A 81 -1.13 1.38 15.38
CA LYS A 81 -1.12 1.78 16.79
C LYS A 81 -0.59 3.19 17.00
N ILE A 82 0.53 3.56 16.38
CA ILE A 82 1.08 4.92 16.56
C ILE A 82 0.22 5.98 15.86
N THR A 83 -0.47 5.62 14.78
CA THR A 83 -1.42 6.52 14.09
C THR A 83 -2.68 6.74 14.94
N GLU A 84 -3.17 5.71 15.61
CA GLU A 84 -4.26 5.80 16.59
C GLU A 84 -3.89 6.75 17.74
N ILE A 85 -2.68 6.58 18.31
CA ILE A 85 -2.14 7.49 19.34
C ILE A 85 -2.06 8.93 18.80
N ASN A 86 -1.55 9.10 17.57
CA ASN A 86 -1.41 10.42 16.93
C ASN A 86 -2.75 11.13 16.66
N GLY A 87 -3.82 10.36 16.42
CA GLY A 87 -5.17 10.88 16.17
C GLY A 87 -6.00 11.16 17.43
N SER A 88 -5.55 10.67 18.59
CA SER A 88 -6.24 10.90 19.87
C SER A 88 -6.05 12.35 20.35
N ASN A 89 -7.11 12.94 20.90
CA ASN A 89 -7.09 14.31 21.43
C ASN A 89 -6.16 14.51 22.64
N GLU A 90 -5.55 13.43 23.17
CA GLU A 90 -4.68 13.46 24.35
C GLU A 90 -3.27 14.04 24.07
N LEU A 91 -2.91 14.22 22.80
CA LEU A 91 -1.65 14.83 22.39
C LEU A 91 -1.72 16.37 22.41
N HIS A 92 -1.76 16.92 23.62
CA HIS A 92 -1.78 18.37 23.82
C HIS A 92 -0.40 19.05 23.70
N LYS A 93 0.71 18.29 23.68
CA LYS A 93 2.07 18.85 23.64
C LYS A 93 2.75 18.64 22.28
N ASP A 94 3.33 19.71 21.74
CA ASP A 94 4.00 19.71 20.43
C ASP A 94 5.16 18.71 20.32
N ASN A 95 5.88 18.47 21.42
CA ASN A 95 6.98 17.50 21.46
C ASN A 95 6.52 16.06 21.26
N LEU A 96 5.32 15.70 21.72
CA LEU A 96 4.78 14.35 21.53
C LEU A 96 4.28 14.16 20.10
N LYS A 97 3.69 15.18 19.50
CA LYS A 97 3.32 15.17 18.08
C LYS A 97 4.54 14.98 17.18
N GLU A 98 5.67 15.60 17.53
CA GLU A 98 6.93 15.41 16.82
C GLU A 98 7.45 13.96 16.95
N VAL A 99 7.36 13.38 18.15
CA VAL A 99 7.73 11.97 18.39
C VAL A 99 6.86 11.02 17.57
N THR A 100 5.53 11.16 17.63
CA THR A 100 4.61 10.29 16.90
C THR A 100 4.77 10.46 15.38
N ALA A 101 4.91 11.69 14.88
CA ALA A 101 5.16 11.94 13.46
C ALA A 101 6.47 11.32 12.98
N THR A 102 7.54 11.41 13.78
CA THR A 102 8.83 10.79 13.45
C THR A 102 8.71 9.27 13.43
N LEU A 103 8.07 8.66 14.44
CA LEU A 103 7.88 7.21 14.50
C LEU A 103 7.02 6.70 13.34
N ILE A 104 5.96 7.41 12.97
CA ILE A 104 5.17 7.12 11.77
C ILE A 104 6.07 7.12 10.53
N SER A 105 6.88 8.17 10.34
CA SER A 105 7.80 8.26 9.20
C SER A 105 8.82 7.12 9.17
N CYS A 106 9.37 6.73 10.32
CA CYS A 106 10.31 5.61 10.41
C CYS A 106 9.66 4.26 10.09
N LEU A 107 8.44 4.02 10.60
CA LEU A 107 7.70 2.80 10.30
C LEU A 107 7.30 2.73 8.82
N ASP A 108 6.81 3.83 8.23
CA ASP A 108 6.52 3.93 6.80
C ASP A 108 7.76 3.66 5.94
N GLU A 109 8.93 4.16 6.35
CA GLU A 109 10.20 3.89 5.67
C GLU A 109 10.56 2.40 5.72
N LEU A 110 10.46 1.75 6.88
CA LEU A 110 10.71 0.32 7.04
C LEU A 110 9.73 -0.53 6.21
N ILE A 111 8.47 -0.15 6.20
CA ILE A 111 7.41 -0.78 5.41
C ILE A 111 7.73 -0.69 3.92
N THR A 112 8.02 0.52 3.43
CA THR A 112 8.41 0.79 2.04
C THR A 112 9.67 0.01 1.64
N PHE A 113 10.64 -0.08 2.55
CA PHE A 113 11.85 -0.88 2.36
C PHE A 113 11.52 -2.37 2.18
N VAL A 114 10.67 -2.95 3.05
CA VAL A 114 10.30 -4.36 2.94
C VAL A 114 9.53 -4.63 1.64
N GLU A 115 8.59 -3.76 1.29
CA GLU A 115 7.79 -3.84 0.07
C GLU A 115 8.59 -3.74 -1.21
N SER A 116 9.49 -2.76 -1.30
CA SER A 116 10.30 -2.55 -2.49
C SER A 116 11.31 -3.68 -2.70
N ARG A 117 11.92 -4.18 -1.62
CA ARG A 117 13.01 -5.15 -1.70
C ARG A 117 12.55 -6.61 -1.67
N PHE A 118 11.42 -6.91 -1.04
CA PHE A 118 10.99 -8.28 -0.75
C PHE A 118 9.53 -8.58 -1.15
N SER A 119 8.94 -7.82 -2.07
CA SER A 119 7.52 -8.02 -2.49
C SER A 119 7.21 -9.41 -3.03
N ASN A 120 8.17 -10.09 -3.66
CA ASN A 120 8.03 -11.48 -4.16
C ASN A 120 7.72 -12.45 -3.01
N TYR A 121 8.15 -12.13 -1.79
CA TYR A 121 7.94 -12.95 -0.60
C TYR A 121 6.68 -12.56 0.17
N LEU A 122 6.09 -11.39 -0.11
CA LEU A 122 4.83 -10.95 0.50
C LEU A 122 3.59 -11.54 -0.19
N GLY A 123 3.75 -12.30 -1.28
CA GLY A 123 2.62 -12.80 -2.07
C GLY A 123 1.87 -11.68 -2.82
N MET A 124 2.53 -10.52 -2.95
CA MET A 124 2.07 -9.33 -3.66
C MET A 124 2.76 -9.30 -5.03
N PRO A 125 2.04 -9.22 -6.17
CA PRO A 125 2.68 -8.92 -7.46
C PRO A 125 3.36 -7.54 -7.38
N PHE A 126 4.64 -7.46 -7.75
CA PHE A 126 5.50 -6.25 -7.78
C PHE A 126 4.94 -5.12 -8.68
N PRO A 127 5.34 -3.84 -8.53
CA PRO A 127 5.92 -3.15 -7.36
C PRO A 127 4.99 -2.07 -6.78
N VAL A 128 5.29 -1.77 -5.53
CA VAL A 128 4.72 -0.72 -4.69
C VAL A 128 5.04 0.66 -5.24
N ILE A 129 4.06 1.24 -5.92
CA ILE A 129 3.81 2.69 -5.98
C ILE A 129 2.38 2.89 -5.50
N GLU A 130 2.07 2.55 -4.24
CA GLU A 130 0.78 2.92 -3.62
C GLU A 130 0.72 2.63 -2.11
N ARG A 131 1.71 3.11 -1.36
CA ARG A 131 1.47 3.50 0.05
C ARG A 131 1.65 4.98 0.24
N LYS A 132 0.76 5.70 -0.44
CA LYS A 132 0.32 7.02 -0.01
C LYS A 132 -1.12 7.23 -0.46
N MET A 133 -2.05 6.33 -0.11
CA MET A 133 -3.47 6.60 -0.38
C MET A 133 -4.45 5.77 0.46
N GLU A 134 -4.32 5.81 1.79
CA GLU A 134 -5.47 5.63 2.71
C GLU A 134 -5.64 6.79 3.71
N ARG A 135 -5.12 7.97 3.39
CA ARG A 135 -5.54 9.23 4.02
C ARG A 135 -5.91 10.28 2.97
N PHE A 136 -7.07 10.09 2.34
CA PHE A 136 -7.74 11.14 1.57
C PHE A 136 -9.27 10.98 1.67
N THR A 137 -9.82 11.21 2.86
CA THR A 137 -10.84 12.26 2.93
C THR A 137 -10.07 13.55 3.19
N LEU A 138 -10.30 14.56 2.35
CA LEU A 138 -9.74 15.92 2.34
C LEU A 138 -8.78 16.22 1.17
N VAL A 139 -9.39 16.84 0.15
CA VAL A 139 -8.82 17.77 -0.85
C VAL A 139 -8.18 17.16 -2.10
N ASN A 140 -8.95 17.24 -3.19
CA ASN A 140 -8.56 17.33 -4.60
C ASN A 140 -7.04 17.34 -4.92
N ARG A 141 -6.55 16.28 -5.56
CA ARG A 141 -5.54 16.36 -6.63
C ARG A 141 -5.89 15.39 -7.78
N PRO A 142 -6.06 15.84 -9.03
CA PRO A 142 -5.70 15.02 -10.20
C PRO A 142 -4.15 14.93 -10.24
N SER A 143 -3.45 13.94 -10.81
CA SER A 143 -3.41 13.65 -12.25
C SER A 143 -2.34 12.57 -12.59
N ASN A 144 -2.50 11.32 -12.16
CA ASN A 144 -1.76 10.18 -12.75
C ASN A 144 -2.70 9.15 -13.40
N LYS A 145 -3.98 9.49 -13.57
CA LYS A 145 -4.95 8.61 -14.22
C LYS A 145 -4.82 8.69 -15.73
N VAL A 146 -4.84 7.55 -16.39
CA VAL A 146 -4.92 7.44 -17.85
C VAL A 146 -6.34 7.75 -18.29
N LEU A 147 -6.50 8.72 -19.17
CA LEU A 147 -7.78 9.05 -19.77
C LEU A 147 -8.16 7.98 -20.80
N CYS A 148 -9.14 7.15 -20.46
CA CYS A 148 -9.77 6.23 -21.39
C CYS A 148 -10.88 6.95 -22.15
N LYS A 149 -10.78 6.99 -23.49
CA LYS A 149 -11.81 7.62 -24.33
C LYS A 149 -13.10 6.80 -24.41
N LEU A 150 -13.03 5.51 -24.10
CA LEU A 150 -14.18 4.62 -24.04
C LEU A 150 -15.01 4.87 -22.77
N SER A 151 -16.29 4.51 -22.82
CA SER A 151 -17.15 4.54 -21.64
C SER A 151 -16.68 3.55 -20.57
N THR A 152 -17.21 3.68 -19.35
CA THR A 152 -16.95 2.72 -18.27
C THR A 152 -17.34 1.30 -18.67
N ASP A 153 -18.41 1.16 -19.44
CA ASP A 153 -19.04 -0.12 -19.72
C ASP A 153 -18.29 -0.81 -20.87
N GLN A 154 -17.90 -0.05 -21.90
CA GLN A 154 -17.01 -0.49 -22.99
C GLN A 154 -15.62 -0.88 -22.49
N THR A 155 -15.04 -0.07 -21.59
CA THR A 155 -13.74 -0.39 -20.98
C THR A 155 -13.82 -1.66 -20.15
N ALA A 156 -14.91 -1.84 -19.40
CA ALA A 156 -15.13 -3.02 -18.59
C ALA A 156 -15.21 -4.31 -19.43
N LEU A 157 -15.82 -4.25 -20.62
CA LEU A 157 -15.84 -5.36 -21.58
C LEU A 157 -14.44 -5.78 -22.02
N ILE A 158 -13.60 -4.80 -22.39
CA ILE A 158 -12.23 -5.07 -22.83
C ILE A 158 -11.40 -5.69 -21.71
N LEU A 159 -11.50 -5.15 -20.49
CA LEU A 159 -10.80 -5.71 -19.33
C LEU A 159 -11.23 -7.14 -19.04
N ARG A 160 -12.54 -7.42 -19.14
CA ARG A 160 -13.08 -8.77 -18.98
C ARG A 160 -12.54 -9.73 -20.04
N ALA A 161 -12.63 -9.37 -21.32
CA ALA A 161 -12.12 -10.19 -22.41
C ALA A 161 -10.61 -10.45 -22.25
N SER A 162 -9.86 -9.46 -21.78
CA SER A 162 -8.42 -9.58 -21.55
C SER A 162 -8.08 -10.57 -20.42
N ASP A 163 -8.88 -10.62 -19.34
CA ASP A 163 -8.72 -11.61 -18.26
C ASP A 163 -9.17 -13.01 -18.69
N GLU A 164 -10.28 -13.12 -19.42
CA GLU A 164 -10.79 -14.39 -19.94
C GLU A 164 -9.82 -15.04 -20.93
N LEU A 165 -9.21 -14.24 -21.81
CA LEU A 165 -8.14 -14.68 -22.73
C LEU A 165 -6.76 -14.84 -22.06
N LYS A 166 -6.66 -14.58 -20.75
CA LYS A 166 -5.41 -14.65 -19.97
C LYS A 166 -4.28 -13.77 -20.51
N ILE A 167 -4.64 -12.70 -21.22
CA ILE A 167 -3.72 -11.62 -21.60
C ILE A 167 -3.35 -10.82 -20.34
N LEU A 168 -4.33 -10.58 -19.48
CA LEU A 168 -4.13 -10.03 -18.13
C LEU A 168 -4.40 -11.13 -17.11
N ILE A 169 -3.43 -11.41 -16.25
CA ILE A 169 -3.54 -12.50 -15.26
C ILE A 169 -3.68 -11.92 -13.86
N SER A 170 -4.78 -12.24 -13.19
CA SER A 170 -5.11 -11.78 -11.85
C SER A 170 -5.66 -12.90 -10.98
N LYS A 171 -5.58 -12.74 -9.65
CA LYS A 171 -6.13 -13.70 -8.67
C LYS A 171 -7.66 -13.88 -8.81
N SER A 172 -8.35 -12.87 -9.33
CA SER A 172 -9.77 -12.93 -9.70
C SER A 172 -10.15 -11.73 -10.58
N MET A 173 -11.29 -11.82 -11.28
CA MET A 173 -11.85 -10.68 -12.01
C MET A 173 -12.06 -9.46 -11.10
N ASN A 174 -12.50 -9.68 -9.86
CA ASN A 174 -12.65 -8.58 -8.91
C ASN A 174 -11.32 -7.92 -8.56
N HIS A 175 -10.27 -8.72 -8.38
CA HIS A 175 -8.93 -8.20 -8.16
C HIS A 175 -8.42 -7.41 -9.37
N LEU A 176 -8.64 -7.91 -10.59
CA LEU A 176 -8.29 -7.20 -11.83
C LEU A 176 -8.93 -5.79 -11.89
N PHE A 177 -10.24 -5.70 -11.66
CA PHE A 177 -10.95 -4.42 -11.68
C PHE A 177 -10.48 -3.48 -10.56
N LYS A 178 -10.28 -3.99 -9.34
CA LYS A 178 -9.72 -3.20 -8.22
C LYS A 178 -8.31 -2.68 -8.51
N THR A 179 -7.52 -3.43 -9.28
CA THR A 179 -6.15 -3.04 -9.62
C THR A 179 -6.11 -2.03 -10.76
N ILE A 180 -6.92 -2.17 -11.81
CA ILE A 180 -6.81 -1.35 -13.02
C ILE A 180 -7.67 -0.08 -12.95
N VAL A 181 -8.93 -0.20 -12.50
CA VAL A 181 -9.92 0.89 -12.55
C VAL A 181 -9.52 2.17 -11.80
N PRO A 182 -8.85 2.13 -10.62
CA PRO A 182 -8.45 3.35 -9.92
C PRO A 182 -7.57 4.29 -10.74
N PHE A 183 -6.79 3.73 -11.68
CA PHE A 183 -5.88 4.45 -12.56
C PHE A 183 -6.52 4.92 -13.86
N LEU A 184 -7.80 4.63 -14.08
CA LEU A 184 -8.52 5.05 -15.27
C LEU A 184 -9.45 6.23 -14.96
N SER A 185 -9.59 7.13 -15.93
CA SER A 185 -10.63 8.15 -15.98
C SER A 185 -11.32 8.12 -17.33
N THR A 186 -12.50 8.72 -17.43
CA THR A 186 -13.22 8.94 -18.70
C THR A 186 -13.50 10.43 -18.86
N PRO A 187 -13.83 10.92 -20.08
CA PRO A 187 -14.17 12.33 -20.28
C PRO A 187 -15.28 12.84 -19.36
N ASN A 188 -16.21 11.97 -18.97
CA ASN A 188 -17.38 12.31 -18.17
C ASN A 188 -17.22 11.98 -16.68
N LYS A 189 -16.20 11.18 -16.29
CA LYS A 189 -16.05 10.70 -14.91
C LYS A 189 -14.58 10.46 -14.55
N VAL A 190 -14.09 11.26 -13.58
CA VAL A 190 -12.70 11.18 -13.08
C VAL A 190 -12.49 10.01 -12.12
N ASN A 191 -13.49 9.69 -11.30
CA ASN A 191 -13.43 8.62 -10.32
C ASN A 191 -14.40 7.50 -10.70
N LEU A 192 -13.86 6.41 -11.25
CA LEU A 192 -14.61 5.25 -11.69
C LEU A 192 -14.85 4.29 -10.52
N SER A 193 -16.01 3.64 -10.50
CA SER A 193 -16.33 2.59 -9.51
C SER A 193 -16.00 1.24 -10.11
N TYR A 194 -15.05 0.52 -9.50
CA TYR A 194 -14.66 -0.82 -9.95
C TYR A 194 -15.79 -1.84 -9.79
N ASP A 195 -16.60 -1.73 -8.73
CA ASP A 195 -17.75 -2.62 -8.50
C ASP A 195 -18.82 -2.44 -9.56
N ALA A 196 -19.16 -1.18 -9.88
CA ALA A 196 -20.13 -0.87 -10.93
C ALA A 196 -19.63 -1.35 -12.30
N MET A 197 -18.39 -1.02 -12.67
CA MET A 197 -17.79 -1.46 -13.93
C MET A 197 -17.76 -2.99 -14.05
N ARG A 198 -17.34 -3.69 -12.99
CA ARG A 198 -17.31 -5.15 -12.97
C ARG A 198 -18.70 -5.74 -13.17
N SER A 199 -19.72 -5.24 -12.46
CA SER A 199 -21.09 -5.75 -12.57
C SER A 199 -21.63 -5.64 -14.00
N LYS A 200 -21.34 -4.51 -14.66
CA LYS A 200 -21.77 -4.24 -16.04
C LYS A 200 -20.99 -5.01 -17.10
N ALA A 201 -19.74 -5.38 -16.82
CA ALA A 201 -18.99 -6.28 -17.71
C ALA A 201 -19.70 -7.64 -17.91
N TYR A 202 -20.50 -8.08 -16.93
CA TYR A 202 -21.26 -9.33 -17.03
C TYR A 202 -22.57 -9.20 -17.81
N VAL A 203 -23.17 -8.01 -17.83
CA VAL A 203 -24.46 -7.73 -18.48
C VAL A 203 -24.26 -6.57 -19.47
N ALA A 204 -23.55 -6.86 -20.55
CA ALA A 204 -23.19 -5.86 -21.54
C ALA A 204 -24.30 -5.64 -22.57
N GLU A 205 -24.64 -4.37 -22.79
CA GLU A 205 -25.54 -3.94 -23.87
C GLU A 205 -24.89 -4.17 -25.23
N GLU A 206 -25.69 -4.53 -26.25
CA GLU A 206 -25.17 -4.80 -27.61
C GLU A 206 -24.41 -3.61 -28.19
N ARG A 207 -24.90 -2.39 -27.96
CA ARG A 207 -24.22 -1.16 -28.41
C ARG A 207 -22.82 -1.02 -27.82
N ASP A 208 -22.62 -1.36 -26.55
CA ASP A 208 -21.30 -1.27 -25.92
C ASP A 208 -20.34 -2.34 -26.45
N LYS A 209 -20.87 -3.52 -26.82
CA LYS A 209 -20.08 -4.57 -27.49
C LYS A 209 -19.61 -4.12 -28.86
N GLU A 210 -20.51 -3.58 -29.68
CA GLU A 210 -20.18 -3.06 -31.02
C GLU A 210 -19.06 -2.02 -30.96
N ILE A 211 -19.18 -1.03 -30.06
CA ILE A 211 -18.18 0.04 -29.90
C ILE A 211 -16.84 -0.52 -29.40
N ALA A 212 -16.86 -1.48 -28.47
CA ALA A 212 -15.65 -2.12 -27.97
C ALA A 212 -14.93 -2.91 -29.09
N ILE A 213 -15.68 -3.65 -29.91
CA ILE A 213 -15.14 -4.42 -31.05
C ILE A 213 -14.54 -3.48 -32.08
N GLU A 214 -15.27 -2.46 -32.54
CA GLU A 214 -14.78 -1.49 -33.53
C GLU A 214 -13.46 -0.83 -33.05
N THR A 215 -13.39 -0.51 -31.76
CA THR A 215 -12.18 0.08 -31.18
C THR A 215 -11.00 -0.88 -31.19
N LEU A 216 -11.21 -2.16 -30.87
CA LEU A 216 -10.16 -3.19 -30.92
C LEU A 216 -9.70 -3.45 -32.36
N GLU A 217 -10.61 -3.45 -33.34
CA GLU A 217 -10.25 -3.57 -34.75
C GLU A 217 -9.36 -2.41 -35.23
N ARG A 218 -9.65 -1.19 -34.78
CA ARG A 218 -8.78 -0.02 -35.03
C ARG A 218 -7.40 -0.20 -34.40
N MET A 219 -7.31 -0.78 -33.20
CA MET A 219 -6.02 -1.11 -32.58
C MET A 219 -5.26 -2.16 -33.40
N ILE A 220 -5.93 -3.20 -33.89
CA ILE A 220 -5.32 -4.21 -34.77
C ILE A 220 -4.75 -3.55 -36.03
N LYS A 221 -5.51 -2.65 -36.66
CA LYS A 221 -5.04 -1.90 -37.84
C LYS A 221 -3.79 -1.08 -37.50
N GLN A 222 -3.80 -0.35 -36.39
CA GLN A 222 -2.67 0.47 -35.95
C GLN A 222 -1.41 -0.37 -35.67
N ILE A 223 -1.56 -1.55 -35.06
CA ILE A 223 -0.45 -2.45 -34.76
C ILE A 223 0.17 -3.01 -36.04
N LYS A 224 -0.64 -3.27 -37.08
CA LYS A 224 -0.13 -3.71 -38.39
C LYS A 224 0.69 -2.64 -39.12
N GLU A 225 0.59 -1.37 -38.69
CA GLU A 225 1.34 -0.25 -39.24
C GLU A 225 2.65 0.03 -38.47
N TYR A 226 2.90 -0.63 -37.33
CA TYR A 226 4.16 -0.57 -36.57
C TYR A 226 5.26 -1.40 -37.24
#